data_AF-A0A1W9L5W4-F1
#
_entry.id   AF-A0A1W9L5W4-F1
#
_cell.length_a   1.000
_cell.length_b   1.000
_cell.length_c   1.000
_cell.angle_alpha   90.00
_cell.angle_beta   90.00
_cell.angle_gamma   90.00
#
_symmetry.space_group_name_H-M   'P 1'
#
loop_
_entity.id
_entity.type
_entity.pdbx_description
1 polymer ?
#
loop_
_entity_poly.entity_id
_entity_poly.type
_entity_poly.pdbx_seq_one_letter_code
_entity_poly.pdbx_strand_id
1 'polypeptide(L)'
;MKICPICGWEGDLFLPCNPNYADDESRQLARHCKCPQCHSHHRHRGVQLILQQCQLPRADSRMLHIAPENFLTTYFAQKTSKYIKIDKHPENYPSTTVTEMDLTQLSFADDSFDFVFCSHVLEHIPDDRKAMREIYRVFAPQGIA
;
A
#
# COMPACT_ATOMS: atom_id res chain seq x y z
N MET A 1 -23.33 7.23 11.14
CA MET A 1 -21.94 7.53 11.52
C MET A 1 -20.98 6.65 10.73
N LYS A 2 -20.04 7.26 10.02
CA LYS A 2 -18.97 6.59 9.24
C LYS A 2 -17.66 6.70 10.01
N ILE A 3 -16.83 5.67 9.95
CA ILE A 3 -15.53 5.61 10.63
C ILE A 3 -14.42 5.41 9.58
N CYS A 4 -13.31 6.14 9.72
CA CYS A 4 -12.12 5.91 8.91
C CYS A 4 -11.24 4.82 9.55
N PRO A 5 -11.04 3.65 8.91
CA PRO A 5 -10.27 2.55 9.49
C PRO A 5 -8.77 2.83 9.61
N ILE A 6 -8.28 3.92 9.02
CA ILE A 6 -6.86 4.30 9.03
C ILE A 6 -6.55 5.23 10.22
N CYS A 7 -7.38 6.24 10.47
CA CYS A 7 -7.10 7.27 11.48
C CYS A 7 -8.14 7.38 12.61
N GLY A 8 -9.21 6.58 12.55
CA GLY A 8 -10.28 6.60 13.55
C GLY A 8 -11.23 7.79 13.46
N TRP A 9 -11.13 8.65 12.44
CA TRP A 9 -12.07 9.76 12.25
C TRP A 9 -13.52 9.28 12.19
N GLU A 10 -14.41 9.95 12.90
CA GLU A 10 -15.84 9.68 12.93
C GLU A 10 -16.63 10.89 12.43
N GLY A 11 -17.68 10.65 11.65
CA GLY A 11 -18.62 11.69 11.22
C GLY A 11 -19.62 11.19 10.20
N ASP A 12 -20.45 12.08 9.66
CA ASP A 12 -21.57 11.66 8.81
C ASP A 12 -21.16 11.38 7.36
N LEU A 13 -20.20 12.16 6.83
CA LEU A 13 -19.83 12.12 5.42
C LEU A 13 -18.32 12.27 5.22
N PHE A 14 -17.79 11.49 4.27
CA PHE A 14 -16.45 11.71 3.74
C PHE A 14 -16.47 12.86 2.73
N LEU A 15 -15.34 13.54 2.54
CA LEU A 15 -15.21 14.63 1.57
C LEU A 15 -15.18 14.12 0.13
N PRO A 16 -15.53 14.96 -0.85
CA PRO A 16 -15.38 14.60 -2.23
C PRO A 16 -13.91 14.54 -2.69
N CYS A 17 -13.61 13.73 -3.71
CA CYS A 17 -12.25 13.67 -4.30
C CYS A 17 -11.87 15.01 -4.95
N ASN A 18 -12.86 15.69 -5.54
CA ASN A 18 -12.73 16.99 -6.17
C ASN A 18 -13.91 17.85 -5.69
N PRO A 19 -13.65 19.04 -5.10
CA PRO A 19 -14.69 19.95 -4.63
C PRO A 19 -15.71 20.31 -5.71
N ASN A 20 -15.29 20.39 -6.98
CA ASN A 20 -16.18 20.73 -8.10
C ASN A 20 -17.22 19.63 -8.40
N TYR A 21 -17.07 18.44 -7.84
CA TYR A 21 -18.03 17.34 -7.95
C TYR A 21 -18.87 17.17 -6.68
N ALA A 22 -18.79 18.12 -5.74
CA ALA A 22 -19.59 18.08 -4.52
C ALA A 22 -21.10 18.11 -4.82
N ASP A 23 -21.53 18.76 -5.90
CA ASP A 23 -22.95 18.96 -6.25
C ASP A 23 -23.40 18.14 -7.48
N ASP A 24 -22.50 17.36 -8.08
CA ASP A 24 -22.80 16.55 -9.28
C ASP A 24 -23.37 15.18 -8.89
N GLU A 25 -24.70 15.04 -8.96
CA GLU A 25 -25.40 13.79 -8.66
C GLU A 25 -25.04 12.63 -9.61
N SER A 26 -24.54 12.92 -10.82
CA SER A 26 -24.08 11.88 -11.75
C SER A 26 -22.76 11.25 -11.31
N ARG A 27 -22.06 11.87 -10.36
CA ARG A 27 -20.75 11.44 -9.84
C ARG A 27 -20.82 11.05 -8.36
N GLN A 28 -21.78 10.20 -7.99
CA GLN A 28 -21.94 9.72 -6.60
C GLN A 28 -20.65 9.16 -5.97
N LEU A 29 -19.78 8.48 -6.74
CA LEU A 29 -18.47 8.02 -6.24
C LEU A 29 -17.56 9.17 -5.81
N ALA A 30 -17.70 10.34 -6.42
CA ALA A 30 -16.92 11.52 -6.09
C ALA A 30 -17.32 12.12 -4.74
N ARG A 31 -18.51 11.82 -4.19
CA ARG A 31 -19.07 12.47 -2.97
C ARG A 31 -18.59 11.89 -1.63
N HIS A 32 -17.93 10.72 -1.59
CA HIS A 32 -17.50 10.08 -0.33
C HIS A 32 -16.07 9.52 -0.39
N CYS A 33 -15.20 10.25 -1.05
CA CYS A 33 -13.91 9.74 -1.45
C CYS A 33 -12.86 9.86 -0.34
N LYS A 34 -12.76 11.02 0.32
CA LYS A 34 -11.58 11.43 1.09
C LYS A 34 -11.90 11.60 2.58
N CYS A 35 -11.04 11.09 3.46
CA CYS A 35 -11.15 11.34 4.90
C CYS A 35 -10.89 12.83 5.22
N PRO A 36 -11.75 13.52 5.99
CA PRO A 36 -11.49 14.90 6.39
C PRO A 36 -10.25 15.08 7.26
N GLN A 37 -9.83 14.03 7.99
CA GLN A 37 -8.69 14.08 8.91
C GLN A 37 -7.39 13.60 8.25
N CYS A 38 -7.33 12.33 7.84
CA CYS A 38 -6.11 11.75 7.27
C CYS A 38 -6.04 11.79 5.74
N HIS A 39 -7.06 12.35 5.07
CA HIS A 39 -7.08 12.49 3.62
C HIS A 39 -7.03 11.18 2.82
N SER A 40 -7.21 10.03 3.46
CA SER A 40 -7.23 8.73 2.79
C SER A 40 -8.40 8.59 1.81
N HIS A 41 -8.15 8.00 0.65
CA HIS A 41 -9.18 7.70 -0.35
C HIS A 41 -9.96 6.43 0.03
N HIS A 42 -11.07 6.15 -0.66
CA HIS A 42 -11.87 4.94 -0.47
C HIS A 42 -11.04 3.66 -0.68
N ARG A 43 -10.18 3.63 -1.71
CA ARG A 43 -9.27 2.49 -1.97
C ARG A 43 -8.29 2.24 -0.81
N HIS A 44 -7.73 3.30 -0.22
CA HIS A 44 -6.81 3.20 0.90
C HIS A 44 -7.51 2.56 2.12
N ARG A 45 -8.75 2.99 2.39
CA ARG A 45 -9.57 2.45 3.46
C ARG A 45 -9.99 1.00 3.19
N GLY A 46 -10.30 0.65 1.95
CA GLY A 46 -10.58 -0.74 1.55
C GLY A 46 -9.39 -1.65 1.79
N VAL A 47 -8.19 -1.25 1.36
CA VAL A 47 -6.95 -1.98 1.63
C VAL A 47 -6.72 -2.13 3.14
N GLN A 48 -6.89 -1.08 3.93
CA GLN A 48 -6.75 -1.14 5.39
C GLN A 48 -7.68 -2.19 6.02
N LEU A 49 -8.93 -2.28 5.58
CA LEU A 49 -9.90 -3.26 6.08
C LEU A 49 -9.50 -4.70 5.70
N ILE A 50 -9.01 -4.90 4.47
CA ILE A 50 -8.49 -6.21 4.03
C ILE A 50 -7.28 -6.60 4.88
N LEU A 51 -6.31 -5.69 5.04
CA LEU A 51 -5.11 -5.93 5.85
C LEU A 51 -5.45 -6.24 7.31
N GLN A 52 -6.49 -5.63 7.88
CA GLN A 52 -6.98 -5.96 9.24
C GLN A 52 -7.57 -7.37 9.36
N GLN A 53 -8.04 -7.97 8.25
CA GLN A 53 -8.52 -9.35 8.21
C GLN A 53 -7.43 -10.36 7.87
N CYS A 54 -6.35 -9.91 7.24
CA CYS A 54 -5.17 -10.74 7.00
C CYS A 54 -4.42 -11.02 8.31
N GLN A 55 -3.89 -12.24 8.45
CA GLN A 55 -2.85 -12.51 9.46
C GLN A 55 -1.56 -11.85 9.00
N LEU A 56 -1.43 -10.57 9.29
CA LEU A 56 -0.27 -9.78 8.93
C LEU A 56 1.01 -10.30 9.59
N PRO A 57 2.17 -9.95 9.01
CA PRO A 57 3.48 -10.36 9.51
C PRO A 57 3.60 -10.23 11.03
N ARG A 58 4.19 -11.26 11.64
CA ARG A 58 4.58 -11.23 13.06
C ARG A 58 5.66 -10.16 13.24
N ALA A 59 5.91 -9.74 14.48
CA ALA A 59 6.89 -8.70 14.80
C ALA A 59 8.29 -8.93 14.18
N ASP A 60 8.67 -10.19 13.95
CA ASP A 60 9.95 -10.60 13.38
C ASP A 60 9.94 -10.94 11.87
N SER A 61 8.79 -10.85 11.21
CA SER A 61 8.66 -11.19 9.78
C SER A 61 9.32 -10.13 8.90
N ARG A 62 10.03 -10.57 7.85
CA ARG A 62 10.70 -9.71 6.87
C ARG A 62 9.69 -9.26 5.83
N MET A 63 9.48 -7.96 5.74
CA MET A 63 8.49 -7.36 4.86
C MET A 63 9.13 -6.56 3.73
N LEU A 64 8.68 -6.81 2.50
CA LEU A 64 8.97 -6.00 1.32
C LEU A 64 7.71 -5.23 0.91
N HIS A 65 7.82 -3.93 0.71
CA HIS A 65 6.76 -3.09 0.17
C HIS A 65 7.24 -2.38 -1.08
N ILE A 66 6.58 -2.69 -2.19
CA ILE A 66 6.93 -2.24 -3.53
C ILE A 66 6.06 -1.03 -3.87
N ALA A 67 6.68 0.07 -4.29
CA ALA A 67 6.05 1.37 -4.56
C ALA A 67 5.18 1.86 -3.38
N PRO A 68 5.81 2.17 -2.23
CA PRO A 68 5.10 2.22 -0.97
C PRO A 68 4.10 3.37 -0.84
N GLU A 69 2.81 3.08 -0.65
CA GLU A 69 1.87 4.17 -0.37
C GLU A 69 2.07 4.76 1.04
N ASN A 70 2.20 6.09 1.11
CA ASN A 70 2.49 6.84 2.35
C ASN A 70 1.58 6.49 3.54
N PHE A 71 0.31 6.15 3.32
CA PHE A 71 -0.60 5.81 4.41
C PHE A 71 -0.34 4.41 4.99
N LEU A 72 0.17 3.47 4.19
CA LEU A 72 0.50 2.11 4.62
C LEU A 72 1.87 2.02 5.26
N THR A 73 2.79 2.94 4.94
CA THR A 73 4.13 2.91 5.55
C THR A 73 4.09 2.99 7.07
N THR A 74 3.21 3.82 7.62
CA THR A 74 2.99 3.93 9.07
C THR A 74 2.39 2.65 9.63
N TYR A 75 1.40 2.08 8.94
CA TYR A 75 0.74 0.85 9.36
C TYR A 75 1.71 -0.34 9.42
N PHE A 76 2.49 -0.57 8.36
CA PHE A 76 3.43 -1.67 8.28
C PHE A 76 4.63 -1.52 9.23
N ALA A 77 5.12 -0.28 9.42
CA ALA A 77 6.18 -0.01 10.40
C ALA A 77 5.78 -0.35 11.85
N GLN A 78 4.48 -0.36 12.17
CA GLN A 78 3.97 -0.80 13.48
C GLN A 78 3.86 -2.33 13.62
N LYS A 79 3.92 -3.08 12.51
CA LYS A 79 3.76 -4.55 12.51
C LYS A 79 5.08 -5.30 12.57
N THR A 80 6.12 -4.78 11.93
CA THR A 80 7.45 -5.39 11.93
C THR A 80 8.54 -4.34 11.86
N SER A 81 9.67 -4.61 12.54
CA SER A 81 10.88 -3.80 12.44
C SER A 81 11.70 -4.12 11.18
N LYS A 82 11.48 -5.26 10.54
CA LYS A 82 12.20 -5.72 9.33
C LYS A 82 11.45 -5.30 8.07
N TYR A 83 11.29 -4.00 7.90
CA TYR A 83 10.45 -3.41 6.88
C TYR A 83 11.28 -2.69 5.80
N ILE A 84 11.33 -3.27 4.61
CA ILE A 84 12.04 -2.74 3.44
C ILE A 84 11.03 -2.17 2.44
N LYS A 85 11.36 -1.01 1.89
CA LYS A 85 10.58 -0.32 0.86
C LYS A 85 11.42 -0.14 -0.39
N ILE A 86 10.87 -0.44 -1.55
CA ILE A 86 11.55 -0.25 -2.83
C ILE A 86 10.67 0.51 -3.83
N ASP A 87 11.30 1.25 -4.72
CA ASP A 87 10.67 1.85 -5.89
C ASP A 87 11.76 2.09 -6.96
N LYS A 88 11.37 2.22 -8.22
CA LYS A 88 12.27 2.63 -9.30
C LYS A 88 12.59 4.14 -9.23
N HIS A 89 11.73 4.91 -8.57
CA HIS A 89 11.75 6.36 -8.45
C HIS A 89 11.71 6.80 -6.98
N PRO A 90 12.75 6.55 -6.17
CA PRO A 90 12.80 6.93 -4.76
C PRO A 90 12.64 8.44 -4.53
N GLU A 91 12.95 9.27 -5.52
CA GLU A 91 12.76 10.73 -5.50
C GLU A 91 11.29 11.14 -5.26
N ASN A 92 10.32 10.26 -5.54
CA ASN A 92 8.91 10.50 -5.27
C ASN A 92 8.55 10.43 -3.77
N TYR A 93 9.50 10.06 -2.90
CA TYR A 93 9.29 9.81 -1.48
C TYR A 93 10.19 10.69 -0.59
N PRO A 94 10.00 12.02 -0.59
CA PRO A 94 10.91 12.95 0.11
C PRO A 94 10.94 12.77 1.64
N SER A 95 9.93 12.12 2.21
CA SER A 95 9.78 11.93 3.66
C SER A 95 9.92 10.48 4.11
N THR A 96 10.30 9.57 3.22
CA THR A 96 10.40 8.14 3.52
C THR A 96 11.63 7.53 2.85
N THR A 97 12.45 6.81 3.60
CA THR A 97 13.54 6.02 3.00
C THR A 97 12.95 4.91 2.13
N VAL A 98 13.27 4.95 0.84
CA VAL A 98 12.90 3.97 -0.18
C VAL A 98 14.17 3.64 -0.97
N THR A 99 14.45 2.35 -1.14
CA THR A 99 15.62 1.90 -1.90
C THR A 99 15.30 1.84 -3.39
N GLU A 100 16.17 2.39 -4.23
CA GLU A 100 16.04 2.30 -5.68
C GLU A 100 16.21 0.84 -6.15
N MET A 101 15.16 0.25 -6.72
CA MET A 101 15.23 -1.07 -7.37
C MET A 101 14.21 -1.20 -8.49
N ASP A 102 14.59 -1.90 -9.56
CA ASP A 102 13.67 -2.35 -10.59
C ASP A 102 13.05 -3.69 -10.16
N LEU A 103 11.72 -3.79 -10.14
CA LEU A 103 11.02 -4.99 -9.70
C LEU A 103 11.30 -6.21 -10.61
N THR A 104 11.78 -5.99 -11.82
CA THR A 104 12.19 -7.06 -12.73
C THR A 104 13.60 -7.59 -12.46
N GLN A 105 14.32 -7.01 -11.48
CA GLN A 105 15.66 -7.44 -11.08
C GLN A 105 15.97 -7.00 -9.64
N LEU A 106 15.47 -7.74 -8.66
CA LEU A 106 15.68 -7.45 -7.25
C LEU A 106 17.06 -7.93 -6.78
N SER A 107 17.76 -7.08 -6.03
CA SER A 107 19.08 -7.42 -5.47
C SER A 107 18.99 -8.13 -4.11
N PHE A 108 17.94 -8.94 -3.92
CA PHE A 108 17.73 -9.76 -2.72
C PHE A 108 17.98 -11.23 -3.03
N ALA A 109 18.38 -11.99 -2.01
CA ALA A 109 18.49 -13.45 -2.11
C ALA A 109 17.09 -14.09 -2.22
N ASP A 110 17.07 -15.35 -2.64
CA ASP A 110 15.85 -16.15 -2.65
C ASP A 110 15.28 -16.26 -1.21
N ASP A 111 13.96 -16.38 -1.08
CA ASP A 111 13.26 -16.55 0.21
C ASP A 111 13.59 -15.47 1.27
N SER A 112 13.88 -14.25 0.83
CA SER A 112 14.27 -13.13 1.68
C SER A 112 13.11 -12.48 2.45
N PHE A 113 11.86 -12.68 2.03
CA PHE A 113 10.70 -11.98 2.60
C PHE A 113 9.55 -12.91 2.94
N ASP A 114 9.00 -12.74 4.13
CA ASP A 114 7.84 -13.50 4.63
C ASP A 114 6.52 -12.79 4.28
N PHE A 115 6.58 -11.48 4.01
CA PHE A 115 5.46 -10.68 3.54
C PHE A 115 5.87 -9.77 2.39
N VAL A 116 5.15 -9.78 1.28
CA VAL A 116 5.36 -8.87 0.15
C VAL A 116 4.07 -8.11 -0.10
N PHE A 117 4.14 -6.78 -0.19
CA PHE A 117 2.99 -5.96 -0.58
C PHE A 117 3.30 -5.23 -1.89
N CYS A 118 2.45 -5.44 -2.89
CA CYS A 118 2.56 -4.86 -4.23
C CYS A 118 1.17 -4.44 -4.70
N SER A 119 0.92 -3.14 -4.82
CA SER A 119 -0.39 -2.57 -5.12
C SER A 119 -0.25 -1.55 -6.24
N HIS A 120 -1.00 -1.74 -7.33
CA HIS A 120 -1.01 -0.83 -8.49
C HIS A 120 0.35 -0.62 -9.17
N VAL A 121 1.19 -1.65 -9.23
CA VAL A 121 2.53 -1.59 -9.85
C VAL A 121 2.62 -2.41 -11.12
N LEU A 122 2.14 -3.66 -11.08
CA LEU A 122 2.36 -4.63 -12.16
C LEU A 122 1.75 -4.17 -13.49
N GLU A 123 0.64 -3.44 -13.46
CA GLU A 123 -0.02 -2.88 -14.66
C GLU A 123 0.85 -1.85 -15.41
N HIS A 124 1.89 -1.33 -14.77
CA HIS A 124 2.81 -0.36 -15.35
C HIS A 124 4.12 -1.00 -15.84
N ILE A 125 4.33 -2.31 -15.60
CA ILE A 125 5.55 -3.02 -15.98
C ILE A 125 5.36 -3.73 -17.33
N PRO A 126 6.16 -3.40 -18.36
CA PRO A 126 6.03 -4.04 -19.68
C PRO A 126 6.26 -5.56 -19.68
N ASP A 127 7.17 -6.06 -18.84
CA ASP A 127 7.40 -7.50 -18.59
C ASP A 127 7.01 -7.84 -17.14
N ASP A 128 5.71 -7.73 -16.88
CA ASP A 128 5.09 -8.05 -15.59
C ASP A 128 5.37 -9.49 -15.14
N ARG A 129 5.51 -10.43 -16.09
CA ARG A 129 5.89 -11.82 -15.81
C ARG A 129 7.27 -11.92 -15.19
N LYS A 130 8.24 -11.14 -15.66
CA LYS A 130 9.57 -11.09 -15.04
C LYS A 130 9.50 -10.50 -13.63
N ALA A 131 8.71 -9.44 -13.42
CA ALA A 131 8.47 -8.88 -12.10
C ALA A 131 7.82 -9.89 -11.14
N MET A 132 6.79 -10.61 -11.58
CA MET A 132 6.15 -11.66 -10.78
C MET A 132 7.09 -12.81 -10.44
N ARG A 133 8.01 -13.19 -11.34
CA ARG A 133 9.05 -14.19 -11.04
C ARG A 133 10.02 -13.70 -9.97
N GLU A 134 10.43 -12.44 -10.02
CA GLU A 134 11.28 -11.86 -8.97
C GLU A 134 10.56 -11.78 -7.63
N ILE A 135 9.29 -11.35 -7.61
CA ILE A 135 8.45 -11.40 -6.40
C ILE A 135 8.42 -12.82 -5.83
N TYR A 136 8.12 -13.82 -6.67
CA TYR A 136 8.07 -15.22 -6.25
C TYR A 136 9.43 -15.72 -5.74
N ARG A 137 10.53 -15.35 -6.39
CA ARG A 137 11.89 -15.77 -6.02
C ARG A 137 12.27 -15.26 -4.63
N VAL A 138 11.98 -13.99 -4.32
CA VAL A 138 12.33 -13.40 -3.01
C VAL A 138 11.33 -13.74 -1.91
N PHE A 139 10.20 -14.34 -2.26
CA PHE A 139 9.11 -14.67 -1.37
C PHE A 139 9.31 -16.04 -0.72
N ALA A 140 9.39 -16.05 0.62
CA ALA A 140 9.66 -17.25 1.39
C ALA A 140 8.50 -18.27 1.30
N PRO A 141 8.79 -19.58 1.39
CA PRO A 141 7.77 -20.60 1.48
C PRO A 141 6.86 -20.35 2.68
N GLN A 142 5.54 -20.42 2.46
CA GLN A 142 4.50 -20.12 3.47
C GLN A 142 4.39 -18.63 3.89
N GLY A 143 5.04 -17.71 3.18
CA GLY A 143 4.79 -16.28 3.33
C GLY A 143 3.38 -15.88 2.88
N ILE A 144 3.07 -14.59 2.99
CA ILE A 144 1.84 -13.98 2.42
C ILE A 144 2.23 -12.85 1.46
N ALA A 145 1.68 -12.86 0.25
CA ALA A 145 1.85 -11.82 -0.77
C ALA A 145 0.49 -11.30 -1.25
#